data_AF-A0A955Z3V4-F1
#
_entry.id   AF-A0A955Z3V4-F1
#
_cell.length_a   1.000
_cell.length_b   1.000
_cell.length_c   1.000
_cell.angle_alpha   90.00
_cell.angle_beta   90.00
_cell.angle_gamma   90.00
#
_symmetry.space_group_name_H-M   'P 1'
#
loop_
_entity.id
_entity.type
_entity.pdbx_description
1 polymer ?
#
loop_
_entity_poly.entity_id
_entity_poly.type
_entity_poly.pdbx_seq_one_letter_code
_entity_poly.pdbx_strand_id
1 'polypeptide(L)'
;MTPYGHAPQHAPHAGAAPRAAPADGTPVLCKRCGAPTDVQPDLSLVCRFCGTPDRLPPDELGRALEIRGRLLMAASSVSQVASTEAALAGIFERRGAFWTVMGPWPVLALLVVGYSVLGALSTLSALPDAVPDDVRVELIVASLYAPFFILGITLSFPVALLVGRFSYRRSVRPHLAARPPHYPGAPMRCRACGGDLPATRDAITACRFCRTANALAADLARDAQRQLDAEIAAYRARASGAVSATSRAATHMTRTVIVCFALVYVGIFALGALTKVVLTAL
;
A
#
# COMPACT_ATOMS: atom_id res chain seq x y z
N MET A 1 55.83 24.83 -64.46
CA MET A 1 55.01 25.78 -63.68
C MET A 1 53.77 25.04 -63.19
N THR A 2 53.72 24.83 -61.87
CA THR A 2 52.54 24.59 -61.00
C THR A 2 51.65 23.35 -61.21
N PRO A 3 51.09 22.80 -60.11
CA PRO A 3 51.30 21.40 -59.77
C PRO A 3 50.00 20.59 -59.66
N TYR A 4 50.15 19.26 -59.73
CA TYR A 4 49.11 18.28 -59.46
C TYR A 4 48.64 18.33 -57.99
N GLY A 5 47.32 18.41 -57.81
CA GLY A 5 46.66 18.47 -56.51
C GLY A 5 46.70 17.13 -55.77
N HIS A 6 47.21 17.17 -54.55
CA HIS A 6 47.06 16.09 -53.57
C HIS A 6 45.70 16.22 -52.86
N ALA A 7 44.85 15.20 -53.00
CA ALA A 7 43.68 15.03 -52.17
C ALA A 7 44.09 14.64 -50.74
N PRO A 8 43.47 15.22 -49.69
CA PRO A 8 43.77 14.85 -48.30
C PRO A 8 43.25 13.43 -48.01
N GLN A 9 44.16 12.56 -47.55
CA GLN A 9 43.84 11.27 -46.97
C GLN A 9 43.06 11.50 -45.66
N HIS A 10 41.78 11.13 -45.66
CA HIS A 10 41.00 11.00 -44.43
C HIS A 10 41.59 9.88 -43.57
N ALA A 11 42.20 10.25 -42.46
CA ALA A 11 42.61 9.30 -41.42
C ALA A 11 41.35 8.57 -40.88
N PRO A 12 41.41 7.24 -40.70
CA PRO A 12 40.37 6.53 -39.97
C PRO A 12 40.30 7.09 -38.55
N HIS A 13 39.12 7.58 -38.17
CA HIS A 13 38.84 7.95 -36.79
C HIS A 13 39.19 6.76 -35.89
N ALA A 14 40.28 6.90 -35.13
CA ALA A 14 40.61 6.01 -34.03
C ALA A 14 39.36 5.90 -33.15
N GLY A 15 38.82 4.69 -33.07
CA GLY A 15 37.61 4.39 -32.33
C GLY A 15 37.72 4.96 -30.93
N ALA A 16 36.89 5.96 -30.65
CA ALA A 16 36.64 6.39 -29.29
C ALA A 16 36.22 5.13 -28.52
N ALA A 17 37.07 4.70 -27.58
CA ALA A 17 36.73 3.62 -26.67
C ALA A 17 35.32 3.89 -26.12
N PRO A 18 34.40 2.92 -26.16
CA PRO A 18 33.01 3.12 -25.76
C PRO A 18 33.02 3.65 -24.32
N ARG A 19 32.75 4.95 -24.18
CA ARG A 19 32.65 5.59 -22.88
C ARG A 19 31.45 4.99 -22.16
N ALA A 20 31.80 4.41 -21.02
CA ALA A 20 31.03 4.11 -19.83
C ALA A 20 29.65 3.46 -20.02
N ALA A 21 29.52 2.30 -19.40
CA ALA A 21 28.26 1.78 -18.86
C ALA A 21 27.36 2.90 -18.32
N PRO A 22 26.02 2.77 -18.39
CA PRO A 22 25.08 3.82 -17.99
C PRO A 22 25.51 4.47 -16.68
N ALA A 23 25.81 5.77 -16.76
CA ALA A 23 26.15 6.58 -15.61
C ALA A 23 25.05 6.43 -14.55
N ASP A 24 25.46 6.30 -13.29
CA ASP A 24 24.62 6.35 -12.07
C ASP A 24 23.86 5.09 -11.63
N GLY A 25 24.23 3.89 -12.10
CA GLY A 25 23.63 2.65 -11.57
C GLY A 25 22.13 2.55 -11.85
N THR A 26 21.70 3.17 -12.95
CA THR A 26 20.31 3.10 -13.42
C THR A 26 20.00 1.64 -13.83
N PRO A 27 18.95 1.01 -13.29
CA PRO A 27 18.64 -0.37 -13.61
C PRO A 27 18.17 -0.52 -15.05
N VAL A 28 18.78 -1.43 -15.79
CA VAL A 28 18.35 -1.79 -17.15
C VAL A 28 17.45 -3.02 -17.08
N LEU A 29 16.29 -2.94 -17.75
CA LEU A 29 15.26 -3.98 -17.70
C LEU A 29 15.20 -4.73 -19.03
N CYS A 30 14.90 -6.03 -18.96
CA CYS A 30 14.58 -6.83 -20.13
C CYS A 30 13.27 -6.35 -20.77
N LYS A 31 13.28 -6.10 -22.08
CA LYS A 31 12.10 -5.67 -22.85
C LYS A 31 10.93 -6.66 -22.84
N ARG A 32 11.19 -7.94 -22.57
CA ARG A 32 10.17 -9.01 -22.61
C ARG A 32 9.55 -9.29 -21.24
N CYS A 33 10.36 -9.59 -20.23
CA CYS A 33 9.87 -10.01 -18.92
C CYS A 33 10.00 -8.93 -17.82
N GLY A 34 10.62 -7.77 -18.12
CA GLY A 34 10.83 -6.69 -17.16
C GLY A 34 11.81 -7.03 -16.03
N ALA A 35 12.63 -8.07 -16.19
CA ALA A 35 13.65 -8.43 -15.20
C ALA A 35 14.88 -7.52 -15.30
N PRO A 36 15.51 -7.15 -14.17
CA PRO A 36 16.78 -6.43 -14.19
C PRO A 36 17.85 -7.28 -14.87
N THR A 37 18.60 -6.65 -15.77
CA THR A 37 19.60 -7.30 -16.62
C THR A 37 20.87 -6.45 -16.66
N ASP A 38 22.02 -7.11 -16.58
CA ASP A 38 23.32 -6.46 -16.68
C ASP A 38 23.68 -6.21 -18.17
N VAL A 39 24.24 -5.04 -18.44
CA VAL A 39 24.63 -4.63 -19.80
C VAL A 39 26.11 -4.93 -20.00
N GLN A 40 26.45 -5.61 -21.08
CA GLN A 40 27.83 -5.86 -21.47
C GLN A 40 28.49 -4.61 -22.08
N PRO A 41 29.83 -4.54 -22.16
CA PRO A 41 30.54 -3.39 -22.71
C PRO A 41 30.17 -3.06 -24.17
N ASP A 42 29.71 -4.06 -24.93
CA ASP A 42 29.28 -3.93 -26.33
C ASP A 42 27.80 -3.49 -26.48
N LEU A 43 27.16 -3.13 -25.37
CA LEU A 43 25.74 -2.77 -25.24
C LEU A 43 24.77 -3.92 -25.51
N SER A 44 25.26 -5.16 -25.61
CA SER A 44 24.43 -6.35 -25.63
C SER A 44 24.00 -6.74 -24.21
N LEU A 45 22.84 -7.38 -24.09
CA LEU A 45 22.38 -7.95 -22.84
C LEU A 45 21.55 -9.20 -23.10
N VAL A 46 21.76 -10.22 -22.28
CA VAL A 46 20.98 -11.46 -22.32
C VAL A 46 20.26 -11.59 -20.99
N CYS A 47 18.93 -11.63 -21.04
CA CYS A 47 18.14 -11.74 -19.82
C CYS A 47 18.33 -13.12 -19.17
N ARG A 48 18.89 -13.17 -17.96
CA ARG A 48 19.11 -14.41 -17.19
C ARG A 48 17.84 -15.21 -16.86
N PHE A 49 16.66 -14.58 -16.94
CA PHE A 49 15.39 -15.23 -16.61
C PHE A 49 14.66 -15.82 -17.83
N CYS A 50 14.42 -15.03 -18.88
CA CYS A 50 13.70 -15.48 -20.07
C CYS A 50 14.60 -15.79 -21.28
N GLY A 51 15.93 -15.68 -21.14
CA GLY A 51 16.91 -15.97 -22.19
C GLY A 51 16.88 -15.03 -23.40
N THR A 52 16.05 -13.98 -23.37
CA THR A 52 15.87 -13.10 -24.53
C THR A 52 17.12 -12.24 -24.75
N PRO A 53 17.78 -12.34 -25.91
CA PRO A 53 18.87 -11.45 -26.28
C PRO A 53 18.31 -10.08 -26.65
N ASP A 54 19.06 -9.03 -26.32
CA ASP A 54 18.68 -7.65 -26.58
C ASP A 54 19.93 -6.79 -26.73
N ARG A 55 19.76 -5.61 -27.35
CA ARG A 55 20.86 -4.67 -27.56
C ARG A 55 20.34 -3.25 -27.39
N LEU A 56 21.08 -2.45 -26.62
CA LEU A 56 20.75 -1.04 -26.45
C LEU A 56 21.22 -0.22 -27.66
N PRO A 57 20.54 0.90 -27.98
CA PRO A 57 21.00 1.81 -29.02
C PRO A 57 22.43 2.32 -28.75
N PRO A 58 23.26 2.44 -29.80
CA PRO A 58 24.63 2.92 -29.66
C PRO A 58 24.69 4.40 -29.29
N ASP A 59 23.72 5.19 -29.77
CA ASP A 59 23.61 6.62 -29.49
C ASP A 59 23.16 6.89 -28.05
N GLU A 60 23.77 7.89 -27.41
CA GLU A 60 23.53 8.18 -25.99
C GLU A 60 22.07 8.60 -25.72
N LEU A 61 21.48 9.40 -26.61
CA LEU A 61 20.11 9.89 -26.48
C LEU A 61 19.10 8.74 -26.60
N GLY A 62 19.20 7.93 -27.65
CA GLY A 62 18.35 6.76 -27.88
C GLY A 62 18.50 5.74 -26.76
N ARG A 63 19.71 5.53 -26.25
CA ARG A 63 19.95 4.69 -25.06
C ARG A 63 19.21 5.22 -23.83
N ALA A 64 19.31 6.52 -23.54
CA ALA A 64 18.63 7.15 -22.41
C ALA A 64 17.11 7.07 -22.53
N LEU A 65 16.57 7.31 -23.73
CA LEU A 65 15.13 7.23 -24.03
C LEU A 65 14.61 5.79 -23.91
N GLU A 66 15.34 4.81 -24.44
CA GLU A 66 14.99 3.39 -24.36
C GLU A 66 14.96 2.91 -22.90
N ILE A 67 15.98 3.25 -22.10
CA ILE A 67 16.02 2.93 -20.67
C ILE A 67 14.84 3.58 -19.96
N ARG A 68 14.58 4.87 -20.21
CA ARG A 68 13.45 5.59 -19.61
C ARG A 68 12.10 4.96 -20.00
N GLY A 69 11.92 4.58 -21.26
CA GLY A 69 10.72 3.90 -21.75
C GLY A 69 10.46 2.59 -21.02
N ARG A 70 11.51 1.78 -20.82
CA ARG A 70 11.43 0.53 -20.06
C ARG A 70 11.10 0.76 -18.58
N LEU A 71 11.66 1.79 -17.96
CA LEU A 71 11.35 2.15 -16.57
C LEU A 71 9.89 2.59 -16.41
N LEU A 72 9.36 3.36 -17.37
CA LEU A 72 7.96 3.79 -17.38
C LEU A 72 7.01 2.61 -17.58
N MET A 73 7.31 1.69 -18.51
CA MET A 73 6.52 0.47 -18.68
C MET A 73 6.54 -0.42 -17.43
N ALA A 74 7.68 -0.55 -16.77
CA ALA A 74 7.77 -1.26 -15.51
C ALA A 74 6.94 -0.58 -14.41
N ALA A 75 6.94 0.76 -14.35
CA ALA A 75 6.12 1.51 -13.41
C ALA A 75 4.61 1.34 -13.69
N SER A 76 4.18 1.33 -14.96
CA SER A 76 2.76 1.15 -15.30
C SER A 76 2.28 -0.29 -15.10
N SER A 77 3.18 -1.28 -15.13
CA SER A 77 2.84 -2.69 -14.89
C SER A 77 2.59 -3.05 -13.43
N VAL A 78 2.93 -2.18 -12.48
CA VAL A 78 2.65 -2.38 -11.06
C VAL A 78 1.48 -1.51 -10.62
N SER A 79 0.72 -1.98 -9.62
CA SER A 79 -0.31 -1.13 -9.00
C SER A 79 0.35 0.12 -8.41
N GLN A 80 -0.06 1.28 -8.91
CA GLN A 80 0.31 2.56 -8.35
C GLN A 80 -0.69 2.88 -7.25
N VAL A 81 -0.18 3.28 -6.10
CA VAL A 81 -1.00 3.64 -4.95
C VAL A 81 -1.65 4.98 -5.26
N ALA A 82 -2.98 5.04 -5.27
CA ALA A 82 -3.67 6.32 -5.38
C ALA A 82 -3.33 7.21 -4.17
N SER A 83 -3.42 8.54 -4.29
CA SER A 83 -3.02 9.47 -3.23
C SER A 83 -3.70 9.19 -1.87
N THR A 84 -4.96 8.76 -1.88
CA THR A 84 -5.73 8.38 -0.69
C THR A 84 -5.25 7.07 -0.06
N GLU A 85 -4.90 6.08 -0.88
CA GLU A 85 -4.34 4.81 -0.42
C GLU A 85 -2.94 5.00 0.17
N ALA A 86 -2.16 5.97 -0.32
CA ALA A 86 -0.83 6.28 0.20
C ALA A 86 -0.91 6.88 1.62
N ALA A 87 -1.93 7.70 1.89
CA ALA A 87 -2.22 8.20 3.23
C ALA A 87 -2.58 7.06 4.19
N LEU A 88 -3.45 6.14 3.77
CA LEU A 88 -3.81 4.96 4.57
C LEU A 88 -2.62 4.03 4.83
N ALA A 89 -1.79 3.79 3.81
CA ALA A 89 -0.57 3.00 3.96
C ALA A 89 0.39 3.66 4.96
N GLY A 90 0.50 4.99 4.96
CA GLY A 90 1.25 5.74 5.97
C GLY A 90 0.74 5.52 7.40
N ILE A 91 -0.58 5.61 7.59
CA ILE A 91 -1.24 5.35 8.90
C ILE A 91 -1.02 3.90 9.34
N PHE A 92 -1.12 2.93 8.44
CA PHE A 92 -0.99 1.52 8.77
C PHE A 92 0.46 1.05 8.96
N GLU A 93 1.43 1.62 8.27
CA GLU A 93 2.84 1.22 8.45
C GLU A 93 3.51 1.94 9.61
N ARG A 94 3.17 3.22 9.89
CA ARG A 94 3.74 3.94 11.04
C ARG A 94 3.11 3.48 12.34
N ARG A 95 3.88 2.72 13.14
CA ARG A 95 3.44 2.13 14.42
C ARG A 95 2.79 3.15 15.38
N GLY A 96 3.29 4.39 15.42
CA GLY A 96 2.72 5.46 16.24
C GLY A 96 1.46 6.11 15.65
N ALA A 97 1.44 6.36 14.34
CA ALA A 97 0.34 7.07 13.68
C ALA A 97 -1.01 6.35 13.83
N PHE A 98 -0.99 5.02 13.78
CA PHE A 98 -2.18 4.20 14.02
C PHE A 98 -2.77 4.46 15.42
N TRP A 99 -1.95 4.48 16.47
CA TRP A 99 -2.40 4.75 17.83
C TRP A 99 -2.80 6.20 18.03
N THR A 100 -2.16 7.15 17.34
CA THR A 100 -2.56 8.56 17.38
C THR A 100 -3.95 8.77 16.78
N VAL A 101 -4.29 8.06 15.70
CA VAL A 101 -5.62 8.14 15.07
C VAL A 101 -6.67 7.36 15.86
N MET A 102 -6.31 6.20 16.41
CA MET A 102 -7.24 5.31 17.10
C MET A 102 -7.50 5.74 18.55
N GLY A 103 -6.50 6.28 19.26
CA GLY A 103 -6.51 6.54 20.70
C GLY A 103 -7.62 7.45 21.22
N PRO A 104 -7.99 8.54 20.51
CA PRO A 104 -9.06 9.43 20.97
C PRO A 104 -10.45 8.78 21.01
N TRP A 105 -10.72 7.79 20.15
CA TRP A 105 -12.06 7.22 19.98
C TRP A 105 -12.55 6.42 21.21
N PRO A 106 -11.78 5.49 21.80
CA PRO A 106 -12.19 4.82 23.03
C PRO A 106 -12.43 5.78 24.20
N VAL A 107 -11.61 6.83 24.33
CA VAL A 107 -11.78 7.86 25.37
C VAL A 107 -13.08 8.61 25.14
N LEU A 108 -13.35 9.03 23.90
CA LEU A 108 -14.60 9.70 23.55
C LEU A 108 -15.82 8.79 23.79
N ALA A 109 -15.75 7.50 23.43
CA ALA A 109 -16.80 6.53 23.73
C ALA A 109 -17.10 6.46 25.23
N LEU A 110 -16.06 6.33 26.06
CA LEU A 110 -16.21 6.28 27.52
C LEU A 110 -16.82 7.56 28.08
N LEU A 111 -16.41 8.72 27.58
CA LEU A 111 -16.97 10.01 28.00
C LEU A 111 -18.45 10.13 27.61
N VAL A 112 -18.83 9.75 26.40
CA VAL A 112 -20.23 9.80 25.93
C VAL A 112 -21.10 8.83 26.72
N VAL A 113 -20.64 7.59 26.92
CA VAL A 113 -21.36 6.60 27.72
C VAL A 113 -21.51 7.10 29.16
N GLY A 114 -20.43 7.59 29.78
CA GLY A 114 -20.46 8.12 31.14
C GLY A 114 -21.42 9.29 31.29
N TYR A 115 -21.35 10.28 30.38
CA TYR A 115 -22.27 11.42 30.35
C TYR A 115 -23.73 10.98 30.24
N SER A 116 -24.01 9.99 29.37
CA SER A 116 -25.38 9.54 29.13
C SER A 116 -25.94 8.72 30.30
N VAL A 117 -25.11 7.89 30.94
CA VAL A 117 -25.48 7.15 32.15
C VAL A 117 -25.73 8.11 33.31
N LEU A 118 -24.85 9.09 33.53
CA LEU A 118 -25.05 10.13 34.54
C LEU A 118 -26.34 10.93 34.29
N GLY A 119 -26.60 11.30 33.04
CA GLY A 119 -27.85 11.94 32.62
C GLY A 119 -29.07 11.09 32.96
N ALA A 120 -29.08 9.82 32.56
CA ALA A 120 -30.17 8.89 32.85
C ALA A 120 -30.42 8.72 34.37
N LEU A 121 -29.36 8.54 35.16
CA LEU A 121 -29.45 8.44 36.61
C LEU A 121 -29.99 9.73 37.24
N SER A 122 -29.55 10.90 36.76
CA SER A 122 -30.04 12.18 37.25
C SER A 122 -31.53 12.37 36.96
N THR A 123 -31.98 12.02 35.75
CA THR A 123 -33.40 12.07 35.37
C THR A 123 -34.22 11.14 36.26
N LEU A 124 -33.76 9.90 36.45
CA LEU A 124 -34.44 8.94 37.33
C LEU A 124 -34.55 9.43 38.78
N SER A 125 -33.50 10.04 39.31
CA SER A 125 -33.50 10.57 40.67
C SER A 125 -34.45 11.76 40.88
N ALA A 126 -34.79 12.47 39.80
CA ALA A 126 -35.69 13.62 39.82
C ALA A 126 -37.15 13.25 39.54
N LEU A 127 -37.44 12.01 39.12
CA LEU A 127 -38.81 11.58 38.82
C LEU A 127 -39.62 11.39 40.12
N PRO A 128 -40.83 11.97 40.23
CA PRO A 128 -41.72 11.73 41.37
C PRO A 128 -42.15 10.25 41.47
N ASP A 129 -42.28 9.73 42.69
CA ASP A 129 -42.74 8.35 42.98
C ASP A 129 -44.16 8.04 42.47
N ALA A 130 -44.94 9.06 42.13
CA ALA A 130 -46.25 8.91 41.51
C ALA A 130 -46.20 8.49 40.03
N VAL A 131 -45.03 8.52 39.37
CA VAL A 131 -44.91 8.08 37.97
C VAL A 131 -44.91 6.55 37.94
N PRO A 132 -45.82 5.92 37.18
CA PRO A 132 -45.92 4.47 37.11
C PRO A 132 -44.67 3.83 36.47
N ASP A 133 -44.41 2.58 36.88
CA ASP A 133 -43.14 1.88 36.58
C ASP A 133 -42.92 1.60 35.09
N ASP A 134 -44.01 1.44 34.33
CA ASP A 134 -43.99 1.28 32.87
C ASP A 134 -43.35 2.49 32.17
N VAL A 135 -43.76 3.70 32.56
CA VAL A 135 -43.22 4.96 32.02
C VAL A 135 -41.77 5.16 32.46
N ARG A 136 -41.42 4.75 33.69
CA ARG A 136 -40.03 4.80 34.19
C ARG A 136 -39.11 3.91 33.34
N VAL A 137 -39.52 2.67 33.08
CA VAL A 137 -38.75 1.73 32.25
C VAL A 137 -38.63 2.23 30.80
N GLU A 138 -39.70 2.73 30.21
CA GLU A 138 -39.66 3.29 28.85
C GLU A 138 -38.69 4.47 28.76
N LEU A 139 -38.69 5.36 29.75
CA LEU A 139 -37.79 6.51 29.78
C LEU A 139 -36.31 6.08 29.92
N ILE A 140 -36.02 5.06 30.73
CA ILE A 140 -34.68 4.48 30.83
C ILE A 140 -34.24 3.95 29.48
N VAL A 141 -35.06 3.12 28.84
CA VAL A 141 -34.72 2.51 27.55
C VAL A 141 -34.57 3.58 26.47
N ALA A 142 -35.45 4.57 26.44
CA ALA A 142 -35.37 5.72 25.55
C ALA A 142 -34.04 6.47 25.72
N SER A 143 -33.63 6.71 26.97
CA SER A 143 -32.37 7.40 27.29
C SER A 143 -31.12 6.62 26.89
N LEU A 144 -31.20 5.30 26.76
CA LEU A 144 -30.08 4.44 26.38
C LEU A 144 -29.88 4.35 24.85
N TYR A 145 -30.87 4.69 24.02
CA TYR A 145 -30.70 4.62 22.56
C TYR A 145 -29.60 5.54 22.04
N ALA A 146 -29.58 6.79 22.49
CA ALA A 146 -28.58 7.77 22.07
C ALA A 146 -27.14 7.33 22.42
N PRO A 147 -26.79 6.91 23.65
CA PRO A 147 -25.45 6.42 23.95
C PRO A 147 -25.11 5.14 23.19
N PHE A 148 -26.03 4.19 23.00
CA PHE A 148 -25.75 2.99 22.21
C PHE A 148 -25.44 3.34 20.74
N PHE A 149 -26.16 4.29 20.15
CA PHE A 149 -25.90 4.75 18.80
C PHE A 149 -24.54 5.43 18.67
N ILE A 150 -24.21 6.35 19.58
CA ILE A 150 -22.92 7.06 19.55
C ILE A 150 -21.77 6.08 19.83
N LEU A 151 -21.95 5.15 20.76
CA LEU A 151 -20.99 4.07 21.04
C LEU A 151 -20.78 3.21 19.78
N GLY A 152 -21.85 2.85 19.09
CA GLY A 152 -21.79 2.10 17.82
C GLY A 152 -20.95 2.83 16.76
N ILE A 153 -21.19 4.12 16.53
CA ILE A 153 -20.38 4.94 15.61
C ILE A 153 -18.93 4.99 16.07
N THR A 154 -18.71 5.27 17.35
CA THR A 154 -17.37 5.46 17.93
C THR A 154 -16.54 4.19 17.89
N LEU A 155 -17.16 3.01 18.08
CA LEU A 155 -16.50 1.71 17.99
C LEU A 155 -16.36 1.22 16.54
N SER A 156 -17.24 1.63 15.63
CA SER A 156 -17.18 1.21 14.22
C SER A 156 -15.88 1.67 13.55
N PHE A 157 -15.41 2.88 13.87
CA PHE A 157 -14.20 3.45 13.31
C PHE A 157 -12.90 2.69 13.68
N PRO A 158 -12.58 2.43 14.96
CA PRO A 158 -11.39 1.65 15.33
C PRO A 158 -11.48 0.21 14.82
N VAL A 159 -12.66 -0.41 14.82
CA VAL A 159 -12.86 -1.74 14.22
C VAL A 159 -12.58 -1.72 12.72
N ALA A 160 -13.11 -0.73 11.99
CA ALA A 160 -12.84 -0.56 10.57
C ALA A 160 -11.36 -0.30 10.28
N LEU A 161 -10.67 0.47 11.11
CA LEU A 161 -9.23 0.69 11.01
C LEU A 161 -8.41 -0.58 11.31
N LEU A 162 -8.80 -1.38 12.30
CA LEU A 162 -8.18 -2.67 12.62
C LEU A 162 -8.34 -3.67 11.48
N VAL A 163 -9.56 -3.82 10.96
CA VAL A 163 -9.85 -4.68 9.81
C VAL A 163 -9.13 -4.18 8.57
N GLY A 164 -9.16 -2.87 8.32
CA GLY A 164 -8.45 -2.21 7.23
C GLY A 164 -6.95 -2.45 7.31
N ARG A 165 -6.35 -2.32 8.49
CA ARG A 165 -4.93 -2.62 8.74
C ARG A 165 -4.60 -4.09 8.45
N PHE A 166 -5.44 -5.01 8.92
CA PHE A 166 -5.24 -6.44 8.69
C PHE A 166 -5.35 -6.79 7.21
N SER A 167 -6.38 -6.30 6.53
CA SER A 167 -6.58 -6.45 5.10
C SER A 167 -5.44 -5.84 4.30
N TYR A 168 -5.03 -4.61 4.63
CA TYR A 168 -3.88 -3.93 4.03
C TYR A 168 -2.61 -4.79 4.17
N ARG A 169 -2.30 -5.28 5.37
CA ARG A 169 -1.13 -6.12 5.61
C ARG A 169 -1.14 -7.43 4.81
N ARG A 170 -2.32 -8.02 4.63
CA ARG A 170 -2.48 -9.30 3.95
C ARG A 170 -2.54 -9.18 2.44
N SER A 171 -3.20 -8.15 1.94
CA SER A 171 -3.58 -8.05 0.52
C SER A 171 -2.87 -6.94 -0.23
N VAL A 172 -2.51 -5.82 0.41
CA VAL A 172 -1.94 -4.65 -0.28
C VAL A 172 -0.43 -4.58 -0.06
N ARG A 173 0.01 -4.71 1.19
CA ARG A 173 1.41 -4.62 1.59
C ARG A 173 2.36 -5.53 0.79
N PRO A 174 2.03 -6.81 0.49
CA PRO A 174 2.92 -7.66 -0.31
C PRO A 174 3.15 -7.11 -1.72
N HIS A 175 2.16 -6.44 -2.31
CA HIS A 175 2.30 -5.80 -3.61
C HIS A 175 2.99 -4.44 -3.52
N LEU A 176 3.01 -3.82 -2.34
CA LEU A 176 3.65 -2.54 -2.15
C LEU A 176 5.10 -2.61 -1.67
N ALA A 177 5.47 -3.73 -1.06
CA ALA A 177 6.77 -3.96 -0.45
C ALA A 177 7.91 -3.71 -1.45
N ALA A 178 8.92 -2.99 -0.99
CA ALA A 178 10.21 -2.94 -1.67
C ALA A 178 10.81 -4.35 -1.78
N ARG A 179 11.61 -4.57 -2.81
CA ARG A 179 12.34 -5.82 -2.98
C ARG A 179 13.51 -5.91 -2.01
N PRO A 180 13.87 -7.13 -1.60
CA PRO A 180 15.00 -7.34 -0.71
C PRO A 180 16.30 -6.83 -1.33
N PRO A 181 17.28 -6.47 -0.48
CA PRO A 181 18.59 -6.08 -0.95
C PRO A 181 19.32 -7.27 -1.58
N HIS A 182 20.30 -7.00 -2.44
CA HIS A 182 21.11 -8.06 -3.06
C HIS A 182 21.96 -8.85 -2.05
N TYR A 183 22.34 -8.21 -0.95
CA TYR A 183 23.12 -8.78 0.13
C TYR A 183 22.73 -8.09 1.46
N PRO A 184 22.97 -8.73 2.62
CA PRO A 184 22.71 -8.12 3.92
C PRO A 184 23.39 -6.75 4.06
N GLY A 185 22.64 -5.72 4.43
CA GLY A 185 23.13 -4.35 4.59
C GLY A 185 23.10 -3.47 3.33
N ALA A 186 22.83 -4.04 2.14
CA ALA A 186 22.63 -3.24 0.93
C ALA A 186 21.29 -2.46 0.98
N PRO A 187 21.12 -1.41 0.15
CA PRO A 187 19.85 -0.70 0.05
C PRO A 187 18.73 -1.63 -0.46
N MET A 188 17.52 -1.39 0.04
CA MET A 188 16.31 -2.00 -0.51
C MET A 188 16.11 -1.58 -1.96
N ARG A 189 15.39 -2.39 -2.74
CA ARG A 189 15.23 -2.17 -4.18
C ARG A 189 13.79 -1.86 -4.55
N CYS A 190 13.61 -1.08 -5.61
CA CYS A 190 12.29 -0.72 -6.09
C CYS A 190 11.53 -1.95 -6.59
N ARG A 191 10.26 -2.10 -6.21
CA ARG A 191 9.42 -3.22 -6.64
C ARG A 191 9.16 -3.26 -8.15
N ALA A 192 9.17 -2.11 -8.80
CA ALA A 192 8.91 -1.98 -10.23
C ALA A 192 10.20 -2.19 -11.05
N CYS A 193 11.18 -1.29 -10.89
CA CYS A 193 12.39 -1.30 -11.72
C CYS A 193 13.59 -2.00 -11.09
N GLY A 194 13.54 -2.38 -9.81
CA GLY A 194 14.67 -3.01 -9.13
C GLY A 194 15.85 -2.10 -8.83
N GLY A 195 15.72 -0.77 -9.02
CA GLY A 195 16.77 0.19 -8.67
C GLY A 195 16.84 0.46 -7.18
N ASP A 196 18.02 0.83 -6.69
CA ASP A 196 18.26 1.07 -5.27
C ASP A 196 17.43 2.24 -4.74
N LEU A 197 16.83 2.03 -3.58
CA LEU A 197 16.04 3.01 -2.85
C LEU A 197 16.93 3.78 -1.86
N PRO A 198 16.65 5.08 -1.64
CA PRO A 198 17.39 5.86 -0.65
C PRO A 198 17.13 5.31 0.75
N ALA A 199 18.15 5.35 1.60
CA ALA A 199 18.00 5.03 3.02
C ALA A 199 17.11 6.09 3.68
N THR A 200 15.86 5.73 3.98
CA THR A 200 14.92 6.58 4.70
C THR A 200 14.32 5.83 5.89
N ARG A 201 13.90 6.59 6.90
CA ARG A 201 13.12 6.09 8.04
C ARG A 201 11.61 6.09 7.76
N ASP A 202 11.20 6.62 6.61
CA ASP A 202 9.81 6.62 6.21
C ASP A 202 9.33 5.23 5.82
N ALA A 203 8.08 4.94 6.17
CA ALA A 203 7.43 3.70 5.81
C ALA A 203 7.22 3.54 4.29
N ILE A 204 7.18 4.65 3.56
CA ILE A 204 6.97 4.67 2.11
C ILE A 204 8.02 5.58 1.49
N THR A 205 8.70 5.10 0.45
CA THR A 205 9.67 5.88 -0.31
C THR A 205 9.42 5.80 -1.81
N ALA A 206 9.57 6.92 -2.53
CA ALA A 206 9.47 6.94 -3.97
C ALA A 206 10.82 6.54 -4.60
N CYS A 207 10.78 5.70 -5.63
CA CYS A 207 11.98 5.35 -6.38
C CYS A 207 12.51 6.58 -7.13
N ARG A 208 13.80 6.89 -7.00
CA ARG A 208 14.43 8.01 -7.74
C ARG A 208 14.38 7.86 -9.27
N PHE A 209 14.30 6.61 -9.76
CA PHE A 209 14.33 6.30 -11.18
C PHE A 209 12.95 6.30 -11.82
N CYS A 210 12.01 5.51 -11.28
CA CYS A 210 10.69 5.31 -11.88
C CYS A 210 9.54 5.94 -11.08
N ARG A 211 9.82 6.60 -9.94
CA ARG A 211 8.87 7.25 -9.03
C ARG A 211 7.81 6.35 -8.38
N THR A 212 7.80 5.05 -8.65
CA THR A 212 6.95 4.09 -7.95
C THR A 212 7.18 4.21 -6.44
N ALA A 213 6.11 4.37 -5.66
CA ALA A 213 6.14 4.34 -4.20
C ALA A 213 6.43 2.92 -3.71
N ASN A 214 7.27 2.71 -2.70
CA ASN A 214 7.63 1.40 -2.17
C ASN A 214 7.48 1.40 -0.65
N ALA A 215 6.85 0.36 -0.09
CA ALA A 215 6.75 0.19 1.35
C ALA A 215 8.05 -0.40 1.91
N LEU A 216 8.68 0.32 2.84
CA LEU A 216 9.88 -0.07 3.57
C LEU A 216 9.47 -0.58 4.95
N ALA A 217 9.13 -1.86 4.99
CA ALA A 217 8.73 -2.52 6.22
C ALA A 217 9.97 -3.06 6.95
N ALA A 218 10.15 -2.68 8.23
CA ALA A 218 11.34 -3.04 9.03
C ALA A 218 11.49 -4.56 9.26
N ASP A 219 10.41 -5.32 9.08
CA ASP A 219 10.35 -6.77 9.08
C ASP A 219 10.84 -7.40 7.76
N LEU A 220 10.83 -6.66 6.63
CA LEU A 220 11.30 -7.19 5.32
C LEU A 220 12.77 -7.57 5.35
N ALA A 221 13.61 -6.83 6.09
CA ALA A 221 15.03 -7.15 6.21
C ALA A 221 15.27 -8.50 6.90
N ARG A 222 14.35 -8.95 7.77
CA ARG A 222 14.45 -10.25 8.46
C ARG A 222 14.04 -11.43 7.57
N ASP A 223 13.10 -11.21 6.66
CA ASP A 223 12.61 -12.23 5.72
C ASP A 223 13.23 -12.12 4.31
N ALA A 224 14.30 -11.33 4.15
CA ALA A 224 14.87 -10.97 2.85
C ALA A 224 15.18 -12.18 1.96
N GLN A 225 15.70 -13.27 2.55
CA GLN A 225 16.03 -14.48 1.82
C GLN A 225 14.79 -15.18 1.23
N ARG A 226 13.74 -15.37 2.04
CA ARG A 226 12.48 -15.98 1.57
C ARG A 226 11.83 -15.15 0.47
N GLN A 227 11.97 -13.83 0.54
CA GLN A 227 11.45 -12.93 -0.48
C GLN A 227 12.26 -12.98 -1.78
N LEU A 228 13.59 -13.13 -1.69
CA LEU A 228 14.44 -13.28 -2.86
C LEU A 228 14.08 -14.56 -3.64
N ASP A 229 13.86 -15.66 -2.92
CA ASP A 229 13.44 -16.94 -3.51
C ASP A 229 12.08 -16.82 -4.21
N ALA A 230 11.10 -16.17 -3.54
CA ALA A 230 9.78 -15.91 -4.11
C ALA A 230 9.84 -14.99 -5.34
N GLU A 231 10.74 -14.00 -5.35
CA GLU A 231 10.96 -13.10 -6.48
C GLU A 231 11.53 -13.85 -7.69
N ILE A 232 12.52 -14.71 -7.48
CA ILE A 232 13.09 -15.57 -8.53
C ILE A 232 11.99 -16.46 -9.12
N ALA A 233 11.16 -17.06 -8.29
CA ALA A 233 10.02 -17.87 -8.74
C ALA A 233 9.00 -17.03 -9.55
N ALA A 234 8.67 -15.82 -9.10
CA ALA A 234 7.75 -14.93 -9.80
C ALA A 234 8.29 -14.47 -11.17
N TYR A 235 9.60 -14.27 -11.29
CA TYR A 235 10.23 -13.99 -12.59
C TYR A 235 10.16 -15.17 -13.54
N ARG A 236 10.37 -16.39 -13.04
CA ARG A 236 10.21 -17.62 -13.82
C ARG A 236 8.76 -17.81 -14.27
N ALA A 237 7.79 -17.58 -13.39
CA ALA A 237 6.35 -17.68 -13.71
C ALA A 237 5.90 -16.63 -14.76
N ARG A 238 6.43 -15.40 -14.69
CA ARG A 238 6.21 -14.38 -15.73
C ARG A 238 6.85 -14.78 -17.06
N ALA A 239 8.05 -15.36 -17.02
CA ALA A 239 8.71 -15.85 -18.22
C ALA A 239 7.92 -17.01 -18.88
N SER A 240 7.18 -17.81 -18.09
CA SER A 240 6.29 -18.86 -18.60
C SER A 240 4.88 -18.39 -18.97
N GLY A 241 4.59 -17.07 -18.95
CA GLY A 241 3.33 -16.50 -19.43
C GLY A 241 2.12 -16.65 -18.49
N ALA A 242 2.31 -17.03 -17.23
CA ALA A 242 1.23 -17.23 -16.27
C ALA A 242 1.05 -16.02 -15.36
N VAL A 243 0.25 -15.02 -15.75
CA VAL A 243 -0.23 -14.01 -14.79
C VAL A 243 -1.67 -13.59 -15.12
N SER A 244 -2.60 -13.86 -14.21
CA SER A 244 -3.90 -13.21 -14.16
C SER A 244 -4.22 -12.66 -12.77
N ALA A 245 -4.57 -11.37 -12.79
CA ALA A 245 -5.52 -10.63 -11.95
C ALA A 245 -5.36 -10.62 -10.41
N THR A 246 -4.92 -9.46 -9.91
CA THR A 246 -5.18 -9.00 -8.53
C THR A 246 -6.03 -7.72 -8.56
N SER A 247 -7.36 -7.87 -8.40
CA SER A 247 -8.29 -6.74 -8.28
C SER A 247 -9.41 -6.97 -7.23
N ARG A 248 -9.13 -7.70 -6.14
CA ARG A 248 -10.16 -8.03 -5.11
C ARG A 248 -10.04 -7.29 -3.77
N ALA A 249 -9.02 -6.46 -3.56
CA ALA A 249 -8.79 -5.88 -2.22
C ALA A 249 -9.74 -4.71 -1.88
N ALA A 250 -10.08 -3.85 -2.85
CA ALA A 250 -10.87 -2.63 -2.59
C ALA A 250 -12.32 -2.92 -2.18
N THR A 251 -12.94 -4.00 -2.68
CA THR A 251 -14.35 -4.32 -2.43
C THR A 251 -14.64 -4.81 -1.00
N HIS A 252 -13.62 -5.33 -0.30
CA HIS A 252 -13.80 -5.87 1.05
C HIS A 252 -13.96 -4.78 2.11
N MET A 253 -13.25 -3.65 1.99
CA MET A 253 -13.26 -2.60 3.00
C MET A 253 -14.63 -1.91 3.08
N THR A 254 -15.23 -1.56 1.94
CA THR A 254 -16.57 -0.97 1.88
C THR A 254 -17.65 -1.93 2.39
N ARG A 255 -17.55 -3.23 2.06
CA ARG A 255 -18.49 -4.24 2.55
C ARG A 255 -18.46 -4.38 4.08
N THR A 256 -17.28 -4.35 4.70
CA THR A 256 -17.19 -4.50 6.17
C THR A 256 -17.81 -3.32 6.91
N VAL A 257 -17.63 -2.08 6.41
CA VAL A 257 -18.28 -0.90 7.00
C VAL A 257 -19.80 -1.00 6.91
N ILE A 258 -20.34 -1.36 5.74
CA ILE A 258 -21.79 -1.52 5.54
C ILE A 258 -22.36 -2.61 6.46
N VAL A 259 -21.68 -3.75 6.56
CA VAL A 259 -22.12 -4.86 7.43
C VAL A 259 -22.08 -4.47 8.91
N CYS A 260 -21.04 -3.76 9.38
CA CYS A 260 -20.99 -3.27 10.76
C CYS A 260 -22.13 -2.30 11.06
N PHE A 261 -22.39 -1.33 10.17
CA PHE A 261 -23.52 -0.40 10.33
C PHE A 261 -24.86 -1.13 10.36
N ALA A 262 -25.06 -2.10 9.47
CA ALA A 262 -26.29 -2.90 9.43
C ALA A 262 -26.49 -3.70 10.71
N LEU A 263 -25.44 -4.33 11.25
CA LEU A 263 -25.53 -5.11 12.50
C LEU A 263 -25.85 -4.24 13.71
N VAL A 264 -25.22 -3.07 13.83
CA VAL A 264 -25.53 -2.10 14.89
C VAL A 264 -26.99 -1.65 14.80
N TYR A 265 -27.45 -1.33 13.59
CA TYR A 265 -28.82 -0.89 13.36
C TYR A 265 -29.84 -1.99 13.70
N VAL A 266 -29.62 -3.22 13.23
CA VAL A 266 -30.47 -4.38 13.57
C VAL A 266 -30.49 -4.64 15.07
N GLY A 267 -29.34 -4.53 15.75
CA GLY A 267 -29.26 -4.68 17.21
C GLY A 267 -30.10 -3.65 17.96
N ILE A 268 -30.07 -2.39 17.52
CA ILE A 268 -30.90 -1.31 18.08
C ILE A 268 -32.40 -1.61 17.94
N PHE A 269 -32.83 -2.06 16.75
CA PHE A 269 -34.24 -2.40 16.50
C PHE A 269 -34.69 -3.63 17.28
N ALA A 270 -33.86 -4.67 17.33
CA ALA A 270 -34.14 -5.89 18.08
C ALA A 270 -34.29 -5.59 19.57
N LEU A 271 -33.42 -4.75 20.14
CA LEU A 271 -33.50 -4.34 21.54
C LEU A 271 -34.84 -3.64 21.82
N GLY A 272 -35.25 -2.72 20.95
CA GLY A 272 -36.54 -2.02 21.10
C GLY A 272 -37.77 -2.91 20.98
N ALA A 273 -37.75 -3.86 20.04
CA ALA A 273 -38.82 -4.83 19.90
C ALA A 273 -38.93 -5.72 21.15
N LEU A 274 -37.79 -6.16 21.69
CA LEU A 274 -37.73 -7.01 22.88
C LEU A 274 -38.23 -6.27 24.13
N THR A 275 -37.86 -5.00 24.30
CA THR A 275 -38.39 -4.16 25.39
C THR A 275 -39.91 -4.04 25.31
N LYS A 276 -40.48 -3.81 24.12
CA LYS A 276 -41.94 -3.75 23.95
C LYS A 276 -42.62 -5.06 24.32
N VAL A 277 -42.08 -6.20 23.89
CA VAL A 277 -42.64 -7.53 24.23
C VAL A 277 -42.63 -7.76 25.73
N VAL A 278 -41.53 -7.42 26.42
CA VAL A 278 -41.43 -7.55 27.89
C VAL A 278 -42.42 -6.64 28.59
N LEU A 279 -42.56 -5.38 28.17
CA LEU A 279 -43.52 -4.43 28.73
C LEU A 279 -44.98 -4.89 28.56
N THR A 280 -45.33 -5.53 27.44
CA THR A 280 -46.69 -6.05 27.22
C THR A 280 -46.99 -7.34 27.99
N ALA A 281 -45.96 -8.02 28.52
CA ALA A 281 -46.11 -9.29 29.22
C ALA A 281 -46.14 -9.15 30.76
N LEU A 282 -45.73 -8.00 31.28
CA LEU A 282 -45.80 -7.61 32.69
C LEU A 282 -47.13 -6.90 32.97
#